data_AF-A0A2E0TBD7-F1
#
_entry.id   AF-A0A2E0TBD7-F1
#
_cell.length_a   1.000
_cell.length_b   1.000
_cell.length_c   1.000
_cell.angle_alpha   90.00
_cell.angle_beta   90.00
_cell.angle_gamma   90.00
#
_symmetry.space_group_name_H-M   'P 1'
#
loop_
_entity.id
_entity.type
_entity.pdbx_description
1 polymer ?
#
loop_
_entity_poly.entity_id
_entity_poly.type
_entity_poly.pdbx_seq_one_letter_code
_entity_poly.pdbx_strand_id
1 'polypeptide(L)'
;MCDPALWDFGRHDPADVPPPRRPWRARRVRLDGMRSGTLTRRLGSAAFLVSFSLGLAASAAAQAPLIDGFGGTVDYGDDCLSPNDDGSSAAIDLTPAFPAGLRFFDRTHTTAYVNTNGNITFSGPLSTFTPRAFPVADQPMIAPYWGDVDIRRTGGSCMGSAGRTCTVCAPCHDPSENGVWWTLEPGRMVVTWDRVGYYSCNNDRRMSFQLILTAVPGCGGVDGDFDVEFRYNRCEWETGDASGGTDGFGGTEAQAGFDAGNEMDFVAIMGSREAGIANRLCMESNVGETGIWRFQIRGGTVVCPDAGMACDTGMEGVCGEGRTNCVGAGTECQPILTASDERCDALDNDCDGSTDEGDALCPGATAICDRGVCVDVCFEGGCGEGEVCSADGRCVDAACEDVTCGEGERCVGGSCVGACDGVSCPRGQECQGGRCVDVCERLSCDPECQVCSEGACVGRCELTGCEEGEVCQDDGHCVDAGCASMTCPDGSVCEAGSCIDACEGAVCPMGESCVAGECVRMAEPPPGETDAGPSMGTDAGMPTETDGGSPTETDAGSTTGEEDAGRTVPGSGDGAGCACRTPTGEGGPMSAGLLLVTLGALLRRRRG
;
A
#
# COMPACT_ATOMS: atom_id res chain seq x y z
N MET A 1 23.09 72.22 -14.65
CA MET A 1 24.34 71.71 -14.05
C MET A 1 24.29 70.20 -14.21
N CYS A 2 24.68 69.66 -15.38
CA CYS A 2 26.05 69.30 -15.77
C CYS A 2 26.66 68.19 -14.88
N ASP A 3 26.36 66.93 -15.21
CA ASP A 3 27.22 65.94 -15.91
C ASP A 3 28.64 65.61 -15.32
N PRO A 4 29.36 64.58 -15.82
CA PRO A 4 29.61 63.26 -15.20
C PRO A 4 31.13 62.95 -15.09
N ALA A 5 31.55 61.77 -14.57
CA ALA A 5 32.90 61.15 -14.70
C ALA A 5 33.10 60.09 -13.59
N LEU A 6 33.84 58.97 -13.70
CA LEU A 6 34.70 58.28 -14.68
C LEU A 6 34.94 56.85 -14.08
N TRP A 7 34.71 55.73 -14.80
CA TRP A 7 35.70 54.83 -15.48
C TRP A 7 36.69 54.12 -14.50
N ASP A 8 36.99 52.80 -14.54
CA ASP A 8 37.64 52.09 -15.66
C ASP A 8 37.90 50.55 -15.47
N PHE A 9 38.11 49.87 -16.62
CA PHE A 9 38.75 48.58 -17.04
C PHE A 9 38.50 47.16 -16.46
N GLY A 10 38.24 46.23 -17.39
CA GLY A 10 38.79 44.85 -17.41
C GLY A 10 38.04 43.81 -18.26
N ARG A 11 38.61 43.35 -19.40
CA ARG A 11 38.06 42.38 -20.40
C ARG A 11 38.22 40.90 -19.98
N HIS A 12 37.48 39.97 -20.61
CA HIS A 12 37.96 38.77 -21.37
C HIS A 12 36.81 38.08 -22.16
N ASP A 13 37.15 37.47 -23.31
CA ASP A 13 36.33 36.87 -24.39
C ASP A 13 35.37 35.71 -24.00
N PRO A 14 34.38 35.37 -24.86
CA PRO A 14 34.50 34.08 -25.57
C PRO A 14 34.01 34.08 -27.03
N ALA A 15 34.80 33.43 -27.89
CA ALA A 15 34.39 32.90 -29.18
C ALA A 15 34.25 31.37 -29.06
N ASP A 16 33.06 30.83 -29.27
CA ASP A 16 32.79 29.54 -29.94
C ASP A 16 31.31 29.13 -29.78
N VAL A 17 30.47 29.40 -30.79
CA VAL A 17 29.16 28.74 -30.99
C VAL A 17 28.93 28.49 -32.49
N PRO A 18 28.67 27.24 -32.93
CA PRO A 18 28.48 26.90 -34.34
C PRO A 18 27.07 27.24 -34.87
N PRO A 19 26.89 27.55 -36.18
CA PRO A 19 25.60 27.94 -36.75
C PRO A 19 24.70 26.75 -37.15
N PRO A 20 23.36 26.93 -37.15
CA PRO A 20 22.40 25.86 -37.49
C PRO A 20 22.31 25.55 -38.99
N ARG A 21 21.96 24.29 -39.27
CA ARG A 21 21.86 23.66 -40.59
C ARG A 21 20.67 24.16 -41.41
N ARG A 22 20.88 24.17 -42.73
CA ARG A 22 20.00 24.69 -43.80
C ARG A 22 18.71 23.86 -43.99
N PRO A 23 17.60 24.48 -44.42
CA PRO A 23 16.38 23.77 -44.80
C PRO A 23 16.46 23.17 -46.22
N TRP A 24 15.74 22.06 -46.37
CA TRP A 24 15.64 21.25 -47.58
C TRP A 24 14.89 21.96 -48.72
N ARG A 25 15.46 21.89 -49.92
CA ARG A 25 14.88 22.41 -51.18
C ARG A 25 13.85 21.43 -51.74
N ALA A 26 12.58 21.82 -51.78
CA ALA A 26 11.58 21.18 -52.63
C ALA A 26 11.68 21.69 -54.07
N ARG A 27 11.75 20.77 -55.03
CA ARG A 27 11.86 21.02 -56.47
C ARG A 27 10.55 21.62 -57.02
N ARG A 28 10.70 22.66 -57.84
CA ARG A 28 9.69 23.17 -58.78
C ARG A 28 9.52 22.18 -59.94
N VAL A 29 8.29 21.78 -60.23
CA VAL A 29 7.87 21.30 -61.54
C VAL A 29 6.94 22.36 -62.14
N ARG A 30 7.34 22.90 -63.29
CA ARG A 30 6.50 23.73 -64.16
C ARG A 30 5.56 22.83 -64.95
N LEU A 31 4.30 23.23 -65.08
CA LEU A 31 3.49 22.92 -66.25
C LEU A 31 2.91 24.23 -66.78
N ASP A 32 3.14 24.43 -68.07
CA ASP A 32 2.84 25.63 -68.84
C ASP A 32 1.35 25.77 -69.17
N GLY A 33 0.92 27.03 -69.23
CA GLY A 33 0.11 27.61 -70.31
C GLY A 33 -1.30 27.08 -70.58
N MET A 34 -2.31 27.94 -70.42
CA MET A 34 -2.89 28.71 -71.54
C MET A 34 -4.12 29.52 -71.09
N ARG A 35 -4.17 30.77 -71.56
CA ARG A 35 -5.28 31.72 -71.40
C ARG A 35 -6.26 31.64 -72.57
N SER A 36 -7.49 32.07 -72.27
CA SER A 36 -8.49 32.74 -73.12
C SER A 36 -9.28 31.92 -74.15
N GLY A 37 -10.61 32.08 -74.09
CA GLY A 37 -11.50 31.80 -75.22
C GLY A 37 -12.97 31.57 -74.85
N THR A 38 -13.75 32.64 -74.86
CA THR A 38 -15.22 32.71 -74.81
C THR A 38 -15.93 31.75 -75.78
N LEU A 39 -17.06 31.13 -75.37
CA LEU A 39 -18.37 31.24 -76.05
C LEU A 39 -19.48 30.36 -75.44
N THR A 40 -20.68 30.94 -75.43
CA THR A 40 -22.03 30.35 -75.52
C THR A 40 -22.68 29.65 -74.32
N ARG A 41 -23.68 30.36 -73.78
CA ARG A 41 -24.88 29.89 -73.06
C ARG A 41 -25.42 28.56 -73.61
N ARG A 42 -25.64 27.59 -72.72
CA ARG A 42 -26.85 26.74 -72.72
C ARG A 42 -27.30 26.49 -71.28
N LEU A 43 -28.61 26.58 -71.09
CA LEU A 43 -29.34 26.38 -69.85
C LEU A 43 -29.09 24.97 -69.30
N GLY A 44 -28.82 24.87 -68.00
CA GLY A 44 -28.71 23.62 -67.26
C GLY A 44 -28.80 23.89 -65.76
N SER A 45 -29.98 23.64 -65.22
CA SER A 45 -30.34 23.38 -63.82
C SER A 45 -29.38 23.87 -62.73
N ALA A 46 -29.79 24.90 -62.00
CA ALA A 46 -29.19 25.27 -60.72
C ALA A 46 -29.41 24.15 -59.69
N ALA A 47 -28.44 23.26 -59.55
CA ALA A 47 -28.26 22.49 -58.33
C ALA A 47 -27.56 23.42 -57.33
N PHE A 48 -28.35 24.04 -56.45
CA PHE A 48 -27.84 24.66 -55.24
C PHE A 48 -27.23 23.53 -54.40
N LEU A 49 -25.90 23.37 -54.46
CA LEU A 49 -25.16 22.71 -53.40
C LEU A 49 -25.20 23.65 -52.19
N VAL A 50 -26.24 23.52 -51.39
CA VAL A 50 -26.19 23.93 -49.99
C VAL A 50 -25.15 23.01 -49.38
N SER A 51 -23.92 23.51 -49.23
CA SER A 51 -22.95 22.92 -48.33
C SER A 51 -23.56 23.00 -46.94
N PHE A 52 -24.28 21.96 -46.56
CA PHE A 52 -24.70 21.74 -45.19
C PHE A 52 -23.42 21.39 -44.44
N SER A 53 -22.69 22.41 -44.00
CA SER A 53 -21.78 22.26 -42.89
C SER A 53 -22.65 21.91 -41.70
N LEU A 54 -22.91 20.61 -41.55
CA LEU A 54 -23.27 20.00 -40.29
C LEU A 54 -22.07 20.30 -39.39
N GLY A 55 -22.12 21.46 -38.73
CA GLY A 55 -21.40 21.61 -37.48
C GLY A 55 -21.96 20.52 -36.60
N LEU A 56 -21.24 19.40 -36.51
CA LEU A 56 -21.26 18.64 -35.28
C LEU A 56 -20.83 19.64 -34.22
N ALA A 57 -21.81 20.27 -33.56
CA ALA A 57 -21.62 20.59 -32.17
C ALA A 57 -21.18 19.24 -31.58
N ALA A 58 -19.91 19.14 -31.21
CA ALA A 58 -19.53 18.13 -30.25
C ALA A 58 -20.54 18.32 -29.13
N SER A 59 -21.39 17.34 -28.89
CA SER A 59 -22.08 17.26 -27.62
C SER A 59 -20.96 17.44 -26.61
N ALA A 60 -20.98 18.51 -25.81
CA ALA A 60 -20.19 18.54 -24.60
C ALA A 60 -20.51 17.20 -23.93
N ALA A 61 -19.51 16.32 -23.82
CA ALA A 61 -19.72 15.01 -23.25
C ALA A 61 -20.39 15.26 -21.90
N ALA A 62 -21.60 14.72 -21.71
CA ALA A 62 -22.27 14.84 -20.44
C ALA A 62 -21.32 14.22 -19.41
N GLN A 63 -20.80 15.08 -18.52
CA GLN A 63 -19.89 14.72 -17.47
C GLN A 63 -20.57 13.79 -16.46
N ALA A 64 -19.86 13.32 -15.44
CA ALA A 64 -20.44 12.46 -14.41
C ALA A 64 -21.72 13.12 -13.83
N PRO A 65 -22.91 12.50 -13.95
CA PRO A 65 -24.11 13.02 -13.31
C PRO A 65 -23.86 13.15 -11.80
N LEU A 66 -24.45 14.14 -11.13
CA LEU A 66 -24.44 14.15 -9.67
C LEU A 66 -25.53 13.22 -9.14
N ILE A 67 -25.34 12.58 -7.99
CA ILE A 67 -26.39 11.79 -7.34
C ILE A 67 -27.38 12.75 -6.68
N ASP A 68 -28.67 12.58 -6.99
CA ASP A 68 -29.82 13.28 -6.42
C ASP A 68 -30.77 12.28 -5.72
N GLY A 69 -31.96 12.73 -5.32
CA GLY A 69 -32.95 11.95 -4.58
C GLY A 69 -32.85 12.06 -3.06
N PHE A 70 -32.12 13.05 -2.54
CA PHE A 70 -31.86 13.23 -1.11
C PHE A 70 -32.78 14.23 -0.41
N GLY A 71 -33.71 14.87 -1.14
CA GLY A 71 -34.57 15.92 -0.58
C GLY A 71 -33.90 17.31 -0.58
N GLY A 72 -34.51 18.27 0.12
CA GLY A 72 -34.17 19.69 -0.01
C GLY A 72 -34.70 20.34 -1.29
N THR A 73 -34.39 21.62 -1.50
CA THR A 73 -34.91 22.41 -2.65
C THR A 73 -34.32 22.03 -4.01
N VAL A 74 -33.12 21.43 -4.02
CA VAL A 74 -32.40 21.00 -5.23
C VAL A 74 -32.07 19.51 -5.24
N ASP A 75 -32.66 18.74 -4.33
CA ASP A 75 -32.58 17.27 -4.26
C ASP A 75 -31.20 16.67 -3.86
N TYR A 76 -30.32 17.48 -3.27
CA TYR A 76 -28.99 17.08 -2.77
C TYR A 76 -28.90 16.89 -1.25
N GLY A 77 -29.99 17.08 -0.51
CA GLY A 77 -30.06 16.96 0.95
C GLY A 77 -30.68 18.18 1.61
N ASP A 78 -31.15 18.00 2.85
CA ASP A 78 -31.79 19.05 3.65
C ASP A 78 -30.79 19.95 4.39
N ASP A 79 -29.54 19.50 4.55
CA ASP A 79 -28.47 20.29 5.17
C ASP A 79 -27.63 21.02 4.12
N CYS A 80 -27.28 22.27 4.41
CA CYS A 80 -26.56 23.13 3.48
C CYS A 80 -25.80 24.28 4.16
N LEU A 81 -24.89 24.90 3.40
CA LEU A 81 -24.28 26.18 3.77
C LEU A 81 -25.13 27.36 3.32
N SER A 82 -25.32 28.33 4.23
CA SER A 82 -25.83 29.65 3.84
C SER A 82 -24.83 30.39 2.94
N PRO A 83 -25.28 31.31 2.06
CA PRO A 83 -24.41 32.11 1.19
C PRO A 83 -23.22 32.75 1.94
N ASN A 84 -22.00 32.39 1.53
CA ASN A 84 -20.73 32.79 2.13
C ASN A 84 -19.54 32.60 1.15
N ASP A 85 -18.31 32.88 1.59
CA ASP A 85 -17.07 32.89 0.80
C ASP A 85 -16.09 31.82 1.35
N ASP A 86 -15.55 32.02 2.55
CA ASP A 86 -14.51 31.14 3.13
C ASP A 86 -14.98 30.37 4.38
N GLY A 87 -16.24 29.97 4.40
CA GLY A 87 -16.86 29.40 5.57
C GLY A 87 -17.07 27.90 5.53
N SER A 88 -17.27 27.34 6.72
CA SER A 88 -17.55 25.92 6.93
C SER A 88 -18.86 25.70 7.68
N SER A 89 -19.34 24.47 7.66
CA SER A 89 -20.41 24.00 8.54
C SER A 89 -19.97 24.05 10.01
N ALA A 90 -20.94 23.90 10.92
CA ALA A 90 -20.63 23.44 12.27
C ALA A 90 -20.06 21.99 12.23
N ALA A 91 -19.56 21.51 13.36
CA ALA A 91 -19.14 20.12 13.50
C ALA A 91 -20.31 19.18 13.16
N ILE A 92 -20.10 18.30 12.18
CA ILE A 92 -21.06 17.28 11.77
C ILE A 92 -20.69 15.98 12.48
N ASP A 93 -21.61 15.43 13.27
CA ASP A 93 -21.44 14.12 13.89
C ASP A 93 -21.62 13.02 12.84
N LEU A 94 -20.55 12.27 12.58
CA LEU A 94 -20.55 11.19 11.60
C LEU A 94 -21.09 9.88 12.16
N THR A 95 -21.17 9.72 13.48
CA THR A 95 -21.51 8.45 14.13
C THR A 95 -22.87 7.84 13.73
N PRO A 96 -23.91 8.60 13.35
CA PRO A 96 -25.15 8.01 12.83
C PRO A 96 -24.99 7.29 11.50
N ALA A 97 -24.06 7.74 10.65
CA ALA A 97 -23.74 7.13 9.36
C ALA A 97 -22.60 6.13 9.47
N PHE A 98 -21.59 6.43 10.30
CA PHE A 98 -20.37 5.67 10.49
C PHE A 98 -20.15 5.40 11.99
N PRO A 99 -20.78 4.37 12.57
CA PRO A 99 -20.72 4.12 14.02
C PRO A 99 -19.30 3.92 14.57
N ALA A 100 -18.40 3.33 13.77
CA ALA A 100 -16.99 3.16 14.09
C ALA A 100 -16.13 4.41 13.81
N GLY A 101 -16.72 5.47 13.23
CA GLY A 101 -16.00 6.59 12.63
C GLY A 101 -15.41 6.25 11.26
N LEU A 102 -14.61 7.18 10.73
CA LEU A 102 -13.83 7.01 9.51
C LEU A 102 -12.36 6.91 9.91
N ARG A 103 -11.71 5.76 9.68
CA ARG A 103 -10.27 5.61 9.86
C ARG A 103 -9.59 6.17 8.63
N PHE A 104 -8.95 7.32 8.79
CA PHE A 104 -8.29 8.07 7.73
C PHE A 104 -6.88 8.44 8.23
N PHE A 105 -5.90 7.88 7.54
CA PHE A 105 -4.49 7.80 7.92
C PHE A 105 -4.30 7.29 9.36
N ASP A 106 -3.58 8.04 10.20
CA ASP A 106 -3.22 7.68 11.56
C ASP A 106 -4.36 7.85 12.58
N ARG A 107 -5.55 8.30 12.14
CA ARG A 107 -6.63 8.74 13.04
C ARG A 107 -7.99 8.17 12.65
N THR A 108 -8.85 8.04 13.64
CA THR A 108 -10.28 7.75 13.44
C THR A 108 -11.08 9.02 13.71
N HIS A 109 -11.87 9.44 12.73
CA HIS A 109 -12.67 10.65 12.78
C HIS A 109 -14.15 10.32 12.92
N THR A 110 -14.76 10.84 13.98
CA THR A 110 -16.22 10.78 14.21
C THR A 110 -16.89 12.12 13.91
N THR A 111 -16.12 13.10 13.44
CA THR A 111 -16.61 14.46 13.14
C THR A 111 -15.97 14.96 11.86
N ALA A 112 -16.74 15.66 11.04
CA ALA A 112 -16.24 16.38 9.87
C ALA A 112 -16.83 17.79 9.79
N TYR A 113 -16.22 18.63 8.95
CA TYR A 113 -16.68 19.97 8.60
C TYR A 113 -16.73 20.09 7.09
N VAL A 114 -17.88 20.44 6.54
CA VAL A 114 -18.05 20.73 5.11
C VAL A 114 -17.63 22.16 4.85
N ASN A 115 -16.76 22.36 3.88
CA ASN A 115 -16.17 23.65 3.57
C ASN A 115 -16.67 24.22 2.23
N THR A 116 -16.89 25.53 2.18
CA THR A 116 -17.32 26.23 0.96
C THR A 116 -16.31 26.05 -0.17
N ASN A 117 -15.02 26.11 0.16
CA ASN A 117 -13.90 25.99 -0.77
C ASN A 117 -13.63 24.54 -1.21
N GLY A 118 -14.65 23.68 -1.28
CA GLY A 118 -14.58 22.40 -1.99
C GLY A 118 -13.79 21.27 -1.31
N ASN A 119 -13.78 21.24 0.02
CA ASN A 119 -13.17 20.18 0.82
C ASN A 119 -14.03 19.82 2.04
N ILE A 120 -13.72 18.68 2.65
CA ILE A 120 -14.08 18.38 4.03
C ILE A 120 -12.83 18.26 4.88
N THR A 121 -12.96 18.60 6.15
CA THR A 121 -11.87 18.57 7.13
C THR A 121 -12.30 17.87 8.41
N PHE A 122 -11.34 17.36 9.18
CA PHE A 122 -11.65 16.59 10.39
C PHE A 122 -11.25 17.27 11.71
N SER A 123 -10.19 18.09 11.71
CA SER A 123 -9.72 18.78 12.93
C SER A 123 -10.55 20.03 13.28
N GLY A 124 -11.16 20.69 12.29
CA GLY A 124 -11.83 21.96 12.48
C GLY A 124 -12.10 22.68 11.16
N PRO A 125 -12.91 23.76 11.18
CA PRO A 125 -13.23 24.56 10.00
C PRO A 125 -11.99 25.20 9.39
N LEU A 126 -11.92 25.26 8.06
CA LEU A 126 -10.79 25.83 7.31
C LEU A 126 -11.24 27.10 6.56
N SER A 127 -10.57 28.23 6.79
CA SER A 127 -10.88 29.48 6.08
C SER A 127 -9.86 29.85 5.00
N THR A 128 -8.90 28.95 4.73
CA THR A 128 -7.88 29.16 3.70
C THR A 128 -8.49 28.88 2.32
N PHE A 129 -8.41 29.86 1.43
CA PHE A 129 -9.05 29.83 0.10
C PHE A 129 -8.07 29.61 -1.04
N THR A 130 -6.86 30.18 -0.95
CA THR A 130 -5.78 29.85 -1.88
C THR A 130 -5.18 28.51 -1.47
N PRO A 131 -5.33 27.46 -2.29
CA PRO A 131 -4.92 26.13 -1.91
C PRO A 131 -3.40 26.03 -1.78
N ARG A 132 -2.96 25.36 -0.72
CA ARG A 132 -1.56 24.96 -0.52
C ARG A 132 -1.35 23.58 -1.13
N ALA A 133 -0.14 23.30 -1.62
CA ALA A 133 0.22 21.93 -1.97
C ALA A 133 0.15 21.06 -0.70
N PHE A 134 -0.40 19.87 -0.86
CA PHE A 134 -0.25 18.83 0.15
C PHE A 134 1.23 18.39 0.24
N PRO A 135 1.70 18.01 1.43
CA PRO A 135 0.94 17.91 2.69
C PRO A 135 0.84 19.26 3.45
N VAL A 136 -0.23 19.43 4.23
CA VAL A 136 -0.54 20.62 5.05
C VAL A 136 -0.63 20.21 6.51
N ALA A 137 0.18 20.84 7.36
CA ALA A 137 0.21 20.55 8.79
C ALA A 137 -1.14 20.72 9.51
N ASP A 138 -1.42 19.82 10.46
CA ASP A 138 -2.52 19.84 11.43
C ASP A 138 -3.94 19.88 10.84
N GLN A 139 -4.10 19.60 9.55
CA GLN A 139 -5.38 19.71 8.86
C GLN A 139 -5.68 18.48 7.98
N PRO A 140 -6.04 17.33 8.57
CA PRO A 140 -6.49 16.17 7.80
C PRO A 140 -7.72 16.56 6.97
N MET A 141 -7.69 16.27 5.67
CA MET A 141 -8.72 16.70 4.73
C MET A 141 -8.90 15.76 3.54
N ILE A 142 -10.14 15.77 3.01
CA ILE A 142 -10.48 15.21 1.70
C ILE A 142 -10.97 16.36 0.84
N ALA A 143 -10.24 16.65 -0.24
CA ALA A 143 -10.49 17.78 -1.12
C ALA A 143 -10.79 17.27 -2.53
N PRO A 144 -12.05 17.08 -2.93
CA PRO A 144 -12.37 16.87 -4.34
C PRO A 144 -11.87 18.05 -5.18
N TYR A 145 -12.05 19.29 -4.69
CA TYR A 145 -11.68 20.47 -5.43
C TYR A 145 -11.45 21.67 -4.50
N TRP A 146 -10.27 21.78 -3.91
CA TRP A 146 -9.94 22.91 -3.04
C TRP A 146 -9.53 24.15 -3.84
N GLY A 147 -10.44 25.12 -3.91
CA GLY A 147 -10.24 26.40 -4.59
C GLY A 147 -11.10 27.51 -3.98
N ASP A 148 -10.90 28.74 -4.44
CA ASP A 148 -11.52 29.97 -3.90
C ASP A 148 -12.97 30.14 -4.40
N VAL A 149 -13.86 29.32 -3.83
CA VAL A 149 -15.29 29.19 -4.18
C VAL A 149 -16.09 30.31 -3.53
N ASP A 150 -16.97 30.95 -4.30
CA ASP A 150 -17.83 32.02 -3.77
C ASP A 150 -19.32 31.75 -4.01
N ILE A 151 -20.04 31.42 -2.93
CA ILE A 151 -21.47 31.14 -2.95
C ILE A 151 -22.34 32.33 -2.48
N ARG A 152 -21.77 33.55 -2.37
CA ARG A 152 -22.53 34.76 -1.96
C ARG A 152 -23.46 35.29 -3.03
N ARG A 153 -23.28 34.86 -4.28
CA ARG A 153 -24.10 35.31 -5.40
C ARG A 153 -25.44 34.58 -5.41
N THR A 154 -26.52 35.30 -5.13
CA THR A 154 -27.88 34.75 -5.09
C THR A 154 -28.84 35.69 -5.82
N GLY A 155 -29.74 35.16 -6.66
CA GLY A 155 -30.74 35.97 -7.37
C GLY A 155 -30.17 37.06 -8.27
N GLY A 156 -28.97 36.84 -8.83
CA GLY A 156 -28.27 37.79 -9.70
C GLY A 156 -27.55 38.95 -8.98
N SER A 157 -27.59 39.00 -7.65
CA SER A 157 -26.87 39.98 -6.83
C SER A 157 -25.81 39.29 -5.98
N CYS A 158 -24.67 39.94 -5.77
CA CYS A 158 -23.69 39.52 -4.77
C CYS A 158 -24.18 39.98 -3.40
N MET A 159 -24.57 39.06 -2.52
CA MET A 159 -25.00 39.44 -1.18
C MET A 159 -23.81 39.96 -0.37
N GLY A 160 -23.83 41.26 -0.09
CA GLY A 160 -22.99 41.92 0.90
C GLY A 160 -21.53 42.12 0.51
N SER A 161 -21.18 43.38 0.20
CA SER A 161 -19.84 43.96 0.43
C SER A 161 -19.52 44.11 1.94
N ALA A 162 -20.21 43.37 2.81
CA ALA A 162 -20.02 43.35 4.26
C ALA A 162 -19.43 42.01 4.70
N GLY A 163 -18.45 41.50 3.94
CA GLY A 163 -17.47 40.49 4.34
C GLY A 163 -17.95 39.51 5.38
N ARG A 164 -19.01 38.75 5.08
CA ARG A 164 -19.45 37.69 5.98
C ARG A 164 -18.58 36.45 5.75
N THR A 165 -17.29 36.64 6.00
CA THR A 165 -16.36 35.54 6.26
C THR A 165 -16.83 34.93 7.58
N CYS A 166 -17.60 33.85 7.50
CA CYS A 166 -17.98 33.08 8.68
C CYS A 166 -16.98 31.95 8.84
N THR A 167 -16.29 31.84 9.97
CA THR A 167 -15.50 30.63 10.26
C THR A 167 -16.42 29.41 10.36
N VAL A 168 -17.58 29.59 11.00
CA VAL A 168 -18.68 28.62 11.06
C VAL A 168 -19.96 29.35 10.68
N CYS A 169 -20.62 28.91 9.62
CA CYS A 169 -21.78 29.60 9.05
C CYS A 169 -23.09 29.18 9.73
N ALA A 170 -24.06 30.11 9.74
CA ALA A 170 -25.37 29.90 10.36
C ALA A 170 -26.15 28.76 9.67
N PRO A 171 -27.20 28.20 10.32
CA PRO A 171 -27.95 27.06 9.79
C PRO A 171 -28.46 27.30 8.36
N CYS A 172 -28.62 26.20 7.62
CA CYS A 172 -28.97 26.17 6.20
C CYS A 172 -30.03 27.21 5.79
N HIS A 173 -29.68 28.07 4.84
CA HIS A 173 -30.62 28.87 4.07
C HIS A 173 -30.64 28.32 2.64
N ASP A 174 -31.40 27.24 2.48
CA ASP A 174 -31.40 26.35 1.31
C ASP A 174 -31.56 27.13 -0.02
N PRO A 175 -30.46 27.32 -0.77
CA PRO A 175 -30.49 28.10 -2.00
C PRO A 175 -30.99 27.23 -3.17
N SER A 176 -31.51 27.84 -4.23
CA SER A 176 -31.94 27.08 -5.43
C SER A 176 -30.79 26.80 -6.43
N GLU A 177 -29.62 27.41 -6.21
CA GLU A 177 -28.40 27.27 -7.01
C GLU A 177 -27.20 27.89 -6.28
N ASN A 178 -25.98 27.63 -6.78
CA ASN A 178 -24.74 28.22 -6.26
C ASN A 178 -24.59 27.97 -4.75
N GLY A 179 -24.51 26.69 -4.39
CA GLY A 179 -24.56 26.27 -2.99
C GLY A 179 -23.80 24.99 -2.72
N VAL A 180 -23.81 24.63 -1.44
CA VAL A 180 -23.16 23.43 -0.90
C VAL A 180 -24.15 22.73 0.00
N TRP A 181 -24.42 21.46 -0.28
CA TRP A 181 -25.36 20.60 0.45
C TRP A 181 -24.66 19.35 0.93
N TRP A 182 -25.19 18.73 1.97
CA TRP A 182 -24.79 17.39 2.36
C TRP A 182 -25.96 16.59 2.92
N THR A 183 -25.79 15.28 2.91
CA THR A 183 -26.69 14.33 3.56
C THR A 183 -25.91 13.22 4.23
N LEU A 184 -26.49 12.68 5.30
CA LEU A 184 -26.00 11.52 6.02
C LEU A 184 -27.07 10.43 6.01
N GLU A 185 -26.71 9.28 5.51
CA GLU A 185 -27.50 8.06 5.53
C GLU A 185 -26.68 6.96 6.22
N PRO A 186 -27.31 5.87 6.71
CA PRO A 186 -26.55 4.75 7.26
C PRO A 186 -25.49 4.25 6.26
N GLY A 187 -24.22 4.31 6.67
CA GLY A 187 -23.06 3.91 5.86
C GLY A 187 -22.69 4.88 4.74
N ARG A 188 -23.27 6.09 4.66
CA ARG A 188 -22.99 7.01 3.55
C ARG A 188 -23.04 8.48 3.94
N MET A 189 -22.07 9.25 3.45
CA MET A 189 -22.12 10.71 3.42
C MET A 189 -22.00 11.18 1.98
N VAL A 190 -22.83 12.13 1.59
CA VAL A 190 -22.73 12.79 0.28
C VAL A 190 -22.65 14.28 0.49
N VAL A 191 -21.68 14.93 -0.14
CA VAL A 191 -21.48 16.39 -0.12
C VAL A 191 -21.45 16.90 -1.55
N THR A 192 -22.29 17.86 -1.88
CA THR A 192 -22.46 18.37 -3.23
C THR A 192 -22.18 19.87 -3.28
N TRP A 193 -21.25 20.27 -4.13
CA TRP A 193 -21.06 21.66 -4.56
C TRP A 193 -21.68 21.79 -5.93
N ASP A 194 -22.87 22.40 -6.04
CA ASP A 194 -23.57 22.54 -7.33
C ASP A 194 -23.58 23.99 -7.82
N ARG A 195 -23.13 24.15 -9.06
CA ARG A 195 -23.06 25.42 -9.80
C ARG A 195 -22.44 26.50 -8.94
N VAL A 196 -21.32 26.18 -8.30
CA VAL A 196 -20.58 27.12 -7.48
C VAL A 196 -19.73 28.05 -8.35
N GLY A 197 -19.77 29.34 -8.03
CA GLY A 197 -18.94 30.37 -8.63
C GLY A 197 -17.55 30.45 -8.00
N TYR A 198 -16.74 31.40 -8.48
CA TYR A 198 -15.41 31.69 -7.95
C TYR A 198 -15.34 33.12 -7.42
N TYR A 199 -14.44 33.36 -6.47
CA TYR A 199 -14.21 34.71 -5.97
C TYR A 199 -13.79 35.66 -7.10
N SER A 200 -14.25 36.92 -7.17
CA SER A 200 -15.09 37.66 -6.21
C SER A 200 -16.54 37.81 -6.70
N CYS A 201 -17.43 36.90 -6.29
CA CYS A 201 -18.83 36.86 -6.71
C CYS A 201 -19.00 36.64 -8.23
N ASN A 202 -18.05 35.97 -8.86
CA ASN A 202 -18.10 35.64 -10.27
C ASN A 202 -19.03 34.45 -10.49
N ASN A 203 -20.00 34.68 -11.37
CA ASN A 203 -21.04 33.71 -11.72
C ASN A 203 -21.22 33.69 -13.24
N ASP A 204 -20.13 33.82 -13.98
CA ASP A 204 -20.03 33.60 -15.44
C ASP A 204 -19.55 32.18 -15.78
N ARG A 205 -18.76 31.56 -14.89
CA ARG A 205 -18.32 30.15 -14.96
C ARG A 205 -18.70 29.38 -13.71
N ARG A 206 -18.87 28.07 -13.79
CA ARG A 206 -19.31 27.20 -12.69
C ARG A 206 -18.50 25.93 -12.53
N MET A 207 -18.47 25.47 -11.29
CA MET A 207 -18.07 24.12 -10.93
C MET A 207 -19.28 23.38 -10.33
N SER A 208 -19.50 22.12 -10.72
CA SER A 208 -20.47 21.20 -10.10
C SER A 208 -19.77 19.87 -9.84
N PHE A 209 -19.66 19.47 -8.58
CA PHE A 209 -18.95 18.27 -8.15
C PHE A 209 -19.48 17.72 -6.83
N GLN A 210 -19.20 16.46 -6.56
CA GLN A 210 -19.72 15.74 -5.40
C GLN A 210 -18.64 14.84 -4.78
N LEU A 211 -18.65 14.76 -3.46
CA LEU A 211 -17.91 13.82 -2.63
C LEU A 211 -18.88 12.81 -2.04
N ILE A 212 -18.59 11.52 -2.20
CA ILE A 212 -19.35 10.43 -1.60
C ILE A 212 -18.40 9.60 -0.76
N LEU A 213 -18.73 9.43 0.52
CA LEU A 213 -18.07 8.50 1.43
C LEU A 213 -19.01 7.33 1.67
N THR A 214 -18.54 6.10 1.47
CA THR A 214 -19.34 4.88 1.67
C THR A 214 -18.62 3.94 2.62
N ALA A 215 -19.25 3.57 3.73
CA ALA A 215 -18.67 2.65 4.70
C ALA A 215 -18.46 1.27 4.05
N VAL A 216 -17.35 0.61 4.40
CA VAL A 216 -17.07 -0.77 4.00
C VAL A 216 -16.99 -1.65 5.25
N PRO A 217 -18.13 -1.92 5.93
CA PRO A 217 -18.13 -2.79 7.11
C PRO A 217 -17.98 -4.27 6.69
N GLY A 218 -16.93 -4.91 7.17
CA GLY A 218 -16.66 -6.34 6.99
C GLY A 218 -16.15 -6.73 5.60
N CYS A 219 -15.72 -8.00 5.48
CA CYS A 219 -15.44 -8.76 4.25
C CYS A 219 -14.91 -7.92 3.07
N GLY A 220 -13.80 -7.20 3.29
CA GLY A 220 -13.20 -6.26 2.35
C GLY A 220 -12.79 -4.91 2.97
N GLY A 221 -13.18 -4.67 4.23
CA GLY A 221 -12.70 -3.58 5.07
C GLY A 221 -12.98 -3.88 6.55
N VAL A 222 -12.21 -3.29 7.46
CA VAL A 222 -12.48 -3.36 8.90
C VAL A 222 -13.27 -2.14 9.37
N ASP A 223 -13.76 -2.15 10.61
CA ASP A 223 -14.42 -1.00 11.23
C ASP A 223 -13.60 0.29 11.02
N GLY A 224 -14.25 1.28 10.40
CA GLY A 224 -13.64 2.55 10.03
C GLY A 224 -13.16 2.65 8.59
N ASP A 225 -13.10 1.56 7.82
CA ASP A 225 -12.77 1.60 6.40
C ASP A 225 -13.95 2.14 5.56
N PHE A 226 -13.61 2.85 4.49
CA PHE A 226 -14.59 3.49 3.62
C PHE A 226 -14.06 3.69 2.20
N ASP A 227 -14.97 3.78 1.24
CA ASP A 227 -14.67 4.18 -0.13
C ASP A 227 -15.01 5.66 -0.35
N VAL A 228 -14.25 6.29 -1.23
CA VAL A 228 -14.39 7.69 -1.61
C VAL A 228 -14.65 7.78 -3.10
N GLU A 229 -15.73 8.44 -3.51
CA GLU A 229 -16.00 8.76 -4.90
C GLU A 229 -16.09 10.28 -5.08
N PHE A 230 -15.33 10.82 -6.04
CA PHE A 230 -15.51 12.16 -6.56
C PHE A 230 -16.25 12.08 -7.90
N ARG A 231 -17.31 12.88 -8.06
CA ARG A 231 -18.03 13.04 -9.32
C ARG A 231 -17.92 14.47 -9.78
N TYR A 232 -17.45 14.70 -11.00
CA TYR A 232 -17.34 16.02 -11.61
C TYR A 232 -18.34 16.14 -12.74
N ASN A 233 -19.31 17.03 -12.59
CA ASN A 233 -20.37 17.27 -13.56
C ASN A 233 -20.14 18.51 -14.43
N ARG A 234 -19.49 19.54 -13.89
CA ARG A 234 -19.25 20.78 -14.62
C ARG A 234 -17.97 21.39 -14.12
N CYS A 235 -17.04 21.70 -15.02
CA CYS A 235 -15.75 22.27 -14.66
C CYS A 235 -15.37 23.41 -15.62
N GLU A 236 -15.64 24.65 -15.21
CA GLU A 236 -15.45 25.83 -16.09
C GLU A 236 -14.46 26.86 -15.55
N TRP A 237 -13.91 26.66 -14.35
CA TRP A 237 -12.92 27.55 -13.74
C TRP A 237 -11.91 26.73 -12.91
N GLU A 238 -10.76 27.32 -12.60
CA GLU A 238 -9.61 26.73 -11.90
C GLU A 238 -9.13 27.54 -10.70
N THR A 239 -9.31 28.86 -10.76
CA THR A 239 -8.76 29.79 -9.76
C THR A 239 -9.67 30.98 -9.51
N GLY A 240 -9.81 31.39 -8.23
CA GLY A 240 -10.46 32.64 -7.85
C GLY A 240 -9.56 33.88 -7.99
N ASP A 241 -10.17 35.06 -8.08
CA ASP A 241 -9.44 36.33 -8.32
C ASP A 241 -8.39 36.62 -7.21
N ALA A 242 -8.69 36.29 -5.94
CA ALA A 242 -7.76 36.52 -4.82
C ALA A 242 -6.59 35.53 -4.80
N SER A 243 -6.73 34.40 -5.49
CA SER A 243 -5.68 33.39 -5.70
C SER A 243 -4.81 33.69 -6.93
N GLY A 244 -4.93 34.90 -7.50
CA GLY A 244 -4.17 35.36 -8.66
C GLY A 244 -4.81 34.99 -10.01
N GLY A 245 -6.04 34.47 -9.99
CA GLY A 245 -6.79 34.15 -11.18
C GLY A 245 -7.28 35.38 -11.94
N THR A 246 -7.58 35.20 -13.22
CA THR A 246 -8.31 36.16 -14.05
C THR A 246 -9.28 35.38 -14.92
N ASP A 247 -10.55 35.79 -14.94
CA ASP A 247 -11.64 35.09 -15.64
C ASP A 247 -11.74 33.59 -15.26
N GLY A 248 -11.40 33.26 -14.01
CA GLY A 248 -11.43 31.90 -13.47
C GLY A 248 -10.17 31.06 -13.72
N PHE A 249 -9.08 31.60 -14.28
CA PHE A 249 -7.89 30.82 -14.64
C PHE A 249 -6.56 31.51 -14.30
N GLY A 250 -5.49 30.71 -14.19
CA GLY A 250 -4.14 31.16 -13.83
C GLY A 250 -3.99 31.47 -12.35
N GLY A 251 -2.80 31.84 -11.88
CA GLY A 251 -2.55 32.08 -10.46
C GLY A 251 -2.15 30.81 -9.72
N THR A 252 -2.85 30.49 -8.62
CA THR A 252 -2.74 29.19 -7.93
C THR A 252 -4.02 28.40 -8.14
N GLU A 253 -3.95 27.40 -9.02
CA GLU A 253 -5.08 26.54 -9.39
C GLU A 253 -5.50 25.61 -8.24
N ALA A 254 -6.70 25.04 -8.36
CA ALA A 254 -7.29 24.16 -7.35
C ALA A 254 -6.41 22.94 -6.99
N GLN A 255 -6.44 22.54 -5.71
CA GLN A 255 -5.80 21.33 -5.18
C GLN A 255 -6.85 20.21 -5.04
N ALA A 256 -6.56 18.99 -5.48
CA ALA A 256 -7.46 17.86 -5.33
C ALA A 256 -6.75 16.63 -4.74
N GLY A 257 -7.39 15.92 -3.82
CA GLY A 257 -6.87 14.69 -3.21
C GLY A 257 -7.13 14.58 -1.70
N PHE A 258 -6.17 14.00 -0.99
CA PHE A 258 -6.24 13.57 0.40
C PHE A 258 -5.01 14.05 1.16
N ASP A 259 -5.17 14.47 2.41
CA ASP A 259 -4.06 14.91 3.26
C ASP A 259 -4.28 14.38 4.68
N ALA A 260 -3.28 13.74 5.27
CA ALA A 260 -3.33 13.22 6.63
C ALA A 260 -3.20 14.32 7.68
N GLY A 261 -2.73 15.51 7.31
CA GLY A 261 -2.46 16.58 8.26
C GLY A 261 -1.18 16.39 9.08
N ASN A 262 -0.32 15.43 8.72
CA ASN A 262 0.90 15.07 9.47
C ASN A 262 2.20 15.48 8.77
N GLU A 263 2.11 16.32 7.73
CA GLU A 263 3.23 16.80 6.90
C GLU A 263 3.96 15.71 6.09
N MET A 264 3.48 14.47 6.12
CA MET A 264 4.13 13.33 5.45
C MET A 264 3.18 12.63 4.48
N ASP A 265 2.02 12.20 4.97
CA ASP A 265 1.11 11.35 4.24
C ASP A 265 0.04 12.17 3.51
N PHE A 266 0.02 12.05 2.19
CA PHE A 266 -0.98 12.70 1.35
C PHE A 266 -1.08 12.00 -0.01
N VAL A 267 -2.17 12.25 -0.72
CA VAL A 267 -2.35 11.86 -2.12
C VAL A 267 -2.86 13.08 -2.89
N ALA A 268 -2.16 13.48 -3.94
CA ALA A 268 -2.61 14.55 -4.84
C ALA A 268 -3.05 13.95 -6.18
N ILE A 269 -4.22 14.37 -6.67
CA ILE A 269 -4.69 14.01 -8.01
C ILE A 269 -3.82 14.74 -9.05
N MET A 270 -3.56 14.09 -10.19
CA MET A 270 -2.67 14.60 -11.24
C MET A 270 -3.16 15.96 -11.73
N GLY A 271 -2.24 16.90 -11.84
CA GLY A 271 -2.55 18.27 -12.24
C GLY A 271 -3.05 19.16 -11.11
N SER A 272 -3.10 18.67 -9.86
CA SER A 272 -3.41 19.54 -8.71
C SER A 272 -2.47 20.74 -8.68
N ARG A 273 -3.03 21.94 -8.55
CA ARG A 273 -2.31 23.23 -8.59
C ARG A 273 -1.54 23.46 -9.90
N GLU A 274 -2.01 22.86 -10.99
CA GLU A 274 -1.54 23.12 -12.35
C GLU A 274 -2.68 23.61 -13.25
N ALA A 275 -2.33 24.41 -14.25
CA ALA A 275 -3.26 24.84 -15.29
C ALA A 275 -3.85 23.63 -16.04
N GLY A 276 -5.17 23.61 -16.19
CA GLY A 276 -5.92 22.53 -16.83
C GLY A 276 -6.56 21.54 -15.85
N ILE A 277 -6.38 21.69 -14.54
CA ILE A 277 -6.93 20.77 -13.52
C ILE A 277 -8.44 20.57 -13.64
N ALA A 278 -9.21 21.62 -13.91
CA ALA A 278 -10.65 21.52 -14.06
C ALA A 278 -11.04 20.62 -15.22
N ASN A 279 -10.35 20.77 -16.36
CA ASN A 279 -10.58 19.91 -17.52
C ASN A 279 -10.15 18.46 -17.25
N ARG A 280 -9.03 18.24 -16.54
CA ARG A 280 -8.60 16.87 -16.18
C ARG A 280 -9.62 16.16 -15.32
N LEU A 281 -10.07 16.79 -14.23
CA LEU A 281 -11.02 16.18 -13.30
C LEU A 281 -12.35 15.84 -13.98
N CYS A 282 -12.84 16.70 -14.89
CA CYS A 282 -14.08 16.47 -15.63
C CYS A 282 -13.97 15.46 -16.78
N MET A 283 -12.81 15.35 -17.43
CA MET A 283 -12.66 14.59 -18.68
C MET A 283 -11.90 13.26 -18.51
N GLU A 284 -11.11 13.13 -17.45
CA GLU A 284 -10.34 11.93 -17.12
C GLU A 284 -10.99 11.16 -15.95
N SER A 285 -10.40 10.02 -15.60
CA SER A 285 -10.87 9.10 -14.56
C SER A 285 -9.78 8.09 -14.21
N ASN A 286 -9.77 7.60 -12.97
CA ASN A 286 -8.95 6.46 -12.55
C ASN A 286 -9.71 5.11 -12.62
N VAL A 287 -11.01 5.12 -12.93
CA VAL A 287 -11.87 3.92 -13.06
C VAL A 287 -12.46 3.75 -14.45
N GLY A 288 -12.02 4.54 -15.42
CA GLY A 288 -12.49 4.48 -16.82
C GLY A 288 -13.89 5.07 -17.04
N GLU A 289 -14.48 5.71 -16.03
CA GLU A 289 -15.76 6.42 -16.12
C GLU A 289 -15.51 7.94 -16.10
N THR A 290 -15.69 8.63 -17.23
CA THR A 290 -15.38 10.06 -17.38
C THR A 290 -15.95 10.92 -16.24
N GLY A 291 -15.07 11.67 -15.56
CA GLY A 291 -15.45 12.55 -14.46
C GLY A 291 -15.72 11.83 -13.14
N ILE A 292 -15.50 10.53 -13.05
CA ILE A 292 -15.63 9.74 -11.81
C ILE A 292 -14.24 9.31 -11.36
N TRP A 293 -13.93 9.57 -10.10
CA TRP A 293 -12.70 9.16 -9.45
C TRP A 293 -13.03 8.38 -8.19
N ARG A 294 -12.55 7.15 -8.05
CA ARG A 294 -12.82 6.30 -6.87
C ARG A 294 -11.53 5.93 -6.16
N PHE A 295 -11.55 5.99 -4.85
CA PHE A 295 -10.43 5.63 -3.97
C PHE A 295 -10.96 4.75 -2.86
N GLN A 296 -10.16 3.79 -2.42
CA GLN A 296 -10.50 2.94 -1.29
C GLN A 296 -9.66 3.37 -0.10
N ILE A 297 -10.25 3.57 1.08
CA ILE A 297 -9.50 3.80 2.32
C ILE A 297 -9.57 2.52 3.13
N ARG A 298 -8.42 1.88 3.31
CA ARG A 298 -8.24 0.62 4.05
C ARG A 298 -7.06 0.77 4.98
N GLY A 299 -7.19 0.34 6.23
CA GLY A 299 -6.08 0.55 7.18
C GLY A 299 -5.95 2.00 7.67
N GLY A 300 -6.77 2.93 7.17
CA GLY A 300 -6.47 4.36 7.18
C GLY A 300 -5.73 4.84 5.93
N THR A 301 -5.14 3.95 5.14
CA THR A 301 -4.37 4.32 3.95
C THR A 301 -5.26 4.47 2.73
N VAL A 302 -4.96 5.47 1.88
CA VAL A 302 -5.56 5.60 0.56
C VAL A 302 -4.98 4.52 -0.36
N VAL A 303 -5.80 3.54 -0.74
CA VAL A 303 -5.47 2.46 -1.67
C VAL A 303 -5.80 2.90 -3.09
N CYS A 304 -4.78 2.99 -3.93
CA CYS A 304 -4.90 2.94 -5.39
C CYS A 304 -4.66 1.49 -5.85
N PRO A 305 -5.24 1.03 -6.98
CA PRO A 305 -5.12 -0.37 -7.41
C PRO A 305 -3.68 -0.87 -7.45
N ASP A 306 -2.73 0.01 -7.80
CA ASP A 306 -1.31 -0.29 -7.85
C ASP A 306 -0.50 0.40 -6.75
N ALA A 307 -1.12 0.97 -5.69
CA ALA A 307 -0.42 1.62 -4.57
C ALA A 307 -0.33 0.69 -3.36
N GLY A 308 0.76 0.77 -2.61
CA GLY A 308 1.09 -0.17 -1.54
C GLY A 308 1.56 -1.53 -2.06
N MET A 309 1.73 -1.70 -3.38
CA MET A 309 2.38 -2.86 -3.96
C MET A 309 3.89 -2.76 -3.76
N ALA A 310 4.53 -3.92 -3.59
CA ALA A 310 5.99 -4.00 -3.68
C ALA A 310 6.43 -3.51 -5.06
N CYS A 311 7.43 -2.65 -5.08
CA CYS A 311 8.06 -2.17 -6.29
C CYS A 311 9.55 -2.00 -6.06
N ASP A 312 10.30 -1.99 -7.15
CA ASP A 312 11.74 -1.74 -7.14
C ASP A 312 11.98 -0.23 -7.33
N THR A 313 12.65 0.39 -6.37
CA THR A 313 13.01 1.82 -6.43
C THR A 313 14.22 2.08 -7.35
N GLY A 314 14.95 1.03 -7.73
CA GLY A 314 16.22 1.09 -8.45
C GLY A 314 17.40 1.51 -7.58
N MET A 315 17.24 1.50 -6.25
CA MET A 315 18.32 1.70 -5.27
C MET A 315 18.84 0.36 -4.78
N GLU A 316 20.06 0.36 -4.24
CA GLU A 316 20.69 -0.86 -3.71
C GLU A 316 20.14 -1.21 -2.31
N GLY A 317 20.26 -2.47 -1.93
CA GLY A 317 19.96 -2.94 -0.57
C GLY A 317 18.52 -2.78 -0.12
N VAL A 318 18.32 -2.53 1.18
CA VAL A 318 16.97 -2.34 1.76
C VAL A 318 16.23 -1.14 1.20
N CYS A 319 16.94 -0.21 0.54
CA CYS A 319 16.33 0.92 -0.17
C CYS A 319 15.69 0.49 -1.49
N GLY A 320 16.13 -0.61 -2.09
CA GLY A 320 15.58 -1.17 -3.32
C GLY A 320 14.12 -1.59 -3.17
N GLU A 321 13.76 -2.08 -1.97
CA GLU A 321 12.37 -2.38 -1.64
C GLU A 321 11.55 -1.10 -1.44
N GLY A 322 10.68 -0.85 -2.40
CA GLY A 322 9.74 0.24 -2.38
C GLY A 322 8.30 -0.23 -2.19
N ARG A 323 7.46 0.76 -1.90
CA ARG A 323 6.02 0.69 -2.06
C ARG A 323 5.60 1.75 -3.05
N THR A 324 4.71 1.36 -3.94
CA THR A 324 4.09 2.29 -4.87
C THR A 324 3.21 3.28 -4.09
N ASN A 325 3.43 4.57 -4.28
CA ASN A 325 2.64 5.64 -3.68
C ASN A 325 1.75 6.29 -4.75
N CYS A 326 0.57 6.77 -4.36
CA CYS A 326 -0.38 7.34 -5.31
C CYS A 326 0.11 8.69 -5.82
N VAL A 327 0.38 8.77 -7.13
CA VAL A 327 0.70 10.02 -7.82
C VAL A 327 -0.28 10.20 -8.96
N GLY A 328 -1.34 10.93 -8.67
CA GLY A 328 -2.37 11.22 -9.64
C GLY A 328 -3.27 10.05 -10.01
N ALA A 329 -3.24 9.62 -11.28
CA ALA A 329 -4.01 8.47 -11.77
C ALA A 329 -3.21 7.15 -11.77
N GLY A 330 -1.94 7.19 -11.34
CA GLY A 330 -1.06 6.03 -11.27
C GLY A 330 -0.25 6.03 -9.98
N THR A 331 0.85 5.30 -9.97
CA THR A 331 1.70 5.18 -8.79
C THR A 331 3.18 5.41 -9.08
N GLU A 332 3.89 5.91 -8.09
CA GLU A 332 5.34 6.14 -8.11
C GLU A 332 6.00 5.30 -7.01
N CYS A 333 7.09 4.61 -7.31
CA CYS A 333 7.76 3.77 -6.33
C CYS A 333 8.57 4.61 -5.33
N GLN A 334 8.29 4.48 -4.03
CA GLN A 334 9.04 5.14 -2.96
C GLN A 334 9.68 4.09 -2.03
N PRO A 335 10.93 4.31 -1.56
CA PRO A 335 11.59 3.39 -0.65
C PRO A 335 10.84 3.25 0.67
N ILE A 336 10.73 2.01 1.18
CA ILE A 336 10.17 1.73 2.51
C ILE A 336 11.15 2.15 3.59
N LEU A 337 12.43 1.88 3.36
CA LEU A 337 13.52 2.17 4.26
C LEU A 337 14.51 3.12 3.57
N THR A 338 14.96 4.12 4.32
CA THR A 338 16.04 5.02 3.90
C THR A 338 17.35 4.54 4.49
N ALA A 339 18.46 4.77 3.78
CA ALA A 339 19.81 4.45 4.23
C ALA A 339 20.05 4.73 5.73
N SER A 340 20.59 3.74 6.41
CA SER A 340 20.89 3.73 7.84
C SER A 340 22.17 2.95 8.12
N ASP A 341 22.76 3.07 9.31
CA ASP A 341 24.01 2.36 9.62
C ASP A 341 23.84 0.82 9.54
N GLU A 342 24.86 0.15 8.99
CA GLU A 342 24.97 -1.31 8.84
C GLU A 342 24.77 -2.10 10.14
N ARG A 343 24.23 -3.31 9.98
CA ARG A 343 23.98 -4.28 11.06
C ARG A 343 24.25 -5.66 10.53
N CYS A 344 24.63 -6.60 11.40
CA CYS A 344 24.78 -8.00 10.98
C CYS A 344 23.42 -8.69 10.86
N ASP A 345 22.75 -8.51 9.73
CA ASP A 345 21.44 -9.09 9.43
C ASP A 345 21.27 -9.55 7.96
N ALA A 346 22.35 -9.59 7.18
CA ALA A 346 22.39 -9.95 5.77
C ALA A 346 21.65 -8.97 4.87
N LEU A 347 21.49 -7.73 5.31
CA LEU A 347 20.83 -6.67 4.57
C LEU A 347 21.79 -5.50 4.39
N ASP A 348 21.81 -4.92 3.18
CA ASP A 348 22.51 -3.66 2.89
C ASP A 348 21.62 -2.50 3.38
N ASN A 349 21.89 -2.06 4.62
CA ASN A 349 21.08 -1.10 5.35
C ASN A 349 21.42 0.35 5.00
N ASP A 350 22.64 0.61 4.52
CA ASP A 350 23.13 1.93 4.12
C ASP A 350 23.01 2.22 2.60
N CYS A 351 22.63 1.20 1.85
CA CYS A 351 22.25 1.21 0.44
C CYS A 351 23.41 1.59 -0.49
N ASP A 352 24.61 1.11 -0.18
CA ASP A 352 25.83 1.35 -0.95
C ASP A 352 26.19 0.23 -1.94
N GLY A 353 25.44 -0.89 -1.90
CA GLY A 353 25.66 -2.08 -2.73
C GLY A 353 26.55 -3.15 -2.07
N SER A 354 26.92 -2.96 -0.81
CA SER A 354 27.64 -3.93 0.02
C SER A 354 26.72 -4.40 1.16
N THR A 355 26.89 -5.63 1.63
CA THR A 355 26.06 -6.18 2.70
C THR A 355 26.89 -6.49 3.92
N ASP A 356 26.43 -6.06 5.11
CA ASP A 356 27.08 -6.28 6.39
C ASP A 356 28.56 -5.80 6.38
N GLU A 357 28.85 -4.67 5.73
CA GLU A 357 30.20 -4.10 5.67
C GLU A 357 30.53 -3.22 6.88
N GLY A 358 31.82 -3.13 7.18
CA GLY A 358 32.34 -2.37 8.31
C GLY A 358 32.71 -3.20 9.53
N ASP A 359 33.39 -2.54 10.46
CA ASP A 359 33.93 -3.17 11.66
C ASP A 359 32.90 -3.15 12.81
N ALA A 360 32.90 -4.20 13.63
CA ALA A 360 32.13 -4.29 14.89
C ALA A 360 30.59 -4.39 14.77
N LEU A 361 30.08 -5.00 13.69
CA LEU A 361 28.65 -5.35 13.57
C LEU A 361 28.18 -6.39 14.62
N CYS A 362 29.12 -7.18 15.16
CA CYS A 362 28.85 -8.22 16.15
C CYS A 362 29.40 -7.87 17.54
N PRO A 363 28.68 -8.20 18.65
CA PRO A 363 29.06 -7.83 20.02
C PRO A 363 30.25 -8.64 20.60
N GLY A 364 30.81 -9.60 19.87
CA GLY A 364 31.92 -10.46 20.29
C GLY A 364 33.26 -10.05 19.68
N ALA A 365 34.36 -10.11 20.45
CA ALA A 365 35.68 -9.67 19.99
C ALA A 365 36.27 -10.51 18.83
N THR A 366 35.73 -11.72 18.59
CA THR A 366 36.13 -12.64 17.52
C THR A 366 34.95 -13.05 16.63
N ALA A 367 33.78 -12.44 16.83
CA ALA A 367 32.58 -12.77 16.07
C ALA A 367 32.59 -11.97 14.76
N ILE A 368 32.39 -12.67 13.66
CA ILE A 368 32.20 -12.08 12.33
C ILE A 368 30.73 -12.18 11.96
N CYS A 369 30.28 -11.27 11.10
CA CYS A 369 29.00 -11.45 10.45
C CYS A 369 29.17 -12.42 9.27
N ASP A 370 28.61 -13.63 9.37
CA ASP A 370 28.48 -14.54 8.24
C ASP A 370 27.02 -14.62 7.84
N ARG A 371 26.67 -14.03 6.69
CA ARG A 371 25.32 -14.07 6.11
C ARG A 371 24.24 -13.71 7.13
N GLY A 372 24.40 -12.56 7.80
CA GLY A 372 23.44 -12.05 8.78
C GLY A 372 23.41 -12.78 10.11
N VAL A 373 24.37 -13.67 10.37
CA VAL A 373 24.52 -14.35 11.66
C VAL A 373 25.90 -14.07 12.22
N CYS A 374 25.93 -13.56 13.45
CA CYS A 374 27.17 -13.47 14.19
C CYS A 374 27.67 -14.88 14.53
N VAL A 375 28.73 -15.31 13.84
CA VAL A 375 29.40 -16.59 14.09
C VAL A 375 30.80 -16.34 14.65
N ASP A 376 31.24 -17.23 15.51
CA ASP A 376 32.66 -17.25 15.88
C ASP A 376 33.46 -17.70 14.65
N VAL A 377 34.57 -17.03 14.39
CA VAL A 377 35.49 -17.40 13.30
C VAL A 377 35.85 -18.89 13.37
N CYS A 378 35.75 -19.59 12.24
CA CYS A 378 36.26 -20.95 12.14
C CYS A 378 37.78 -20.97 12.32
N PHE A 379 38.29 -22.08 12.84
CA PHE A 379 39.72 -22.38 12.90
C PHE A 379 40.01 -23.59 12.01
N GLU A 380 41.26 -23.77 11.57
CA GLU A 380 41.68 -24.87 10.69
C GLU A 380 41.13 -26.23 11.18
N GLY A 381 40.32 -26.88 10.34
CA GLY A 381 39.71 -28.20 10.60
C GLY A 381 38.34 -28.19 11.27
N GLY A 382 37.70 -27.03 11.42
CA GLY A 382 36.36 -26.90 12.02
C GLY A 382 35.17 -27.01 11.06
N CYS A 383 35.38 -27.09 9.75
CA CYS A 383 34.33 -27.14 8.73
C CYS A 383 34.01 -28.58 8.30
N GLY A 384 32.82 -28.82 7.72
CA GLY A 384 32.37 -30.16 7.30
C GLY A 384 33.16 -30.72 6.11
N GLU A 385 32.91 -31.99 5.75
CA GLU A 385 33.56 -32.60 4.57
C GLU A 385 33.25 -31.80 3.29
N GLY A 386 34.30 -31.36 2.59
CA GLY A 386 34.19 -30.56 1.36
C GLY A 386 34.23 -29.04 1.57
N GLU A 387 34.26 -28.57 2.82
CA GLU A 387 34.34 -27.16 3.17
C GLU A 387 35.73 -26.76 3.69
N VAL A 388 36.11 -25.51 3.46
CA VAL A 388 37.34 -24.89 3.98
C VAL A 388 37.00 -23.63 4.76
N CYS A 389 37.83 -23.32 5.74
CA CYS A 389 37.72 -22.08 6.49
C CYS A 389 38.39 -20.96 5.68
N SER A 390 37.61 -20.00 5.18
CA SER A 390 38.11 -18.88 4.38
C SER A 390 39.01 -17.95 5.19
N ALA A 391 39.75 -17.07 4.49
CA ALA A 391 40.60 -16.06 5.14
C ALA A 391 39.84 -15.13 6.10
N ASP A 392 38.54 -14.97 5.90
CA ASP A 392 37.66 -14.15 6.75
C ASP A 392 37.04 -14.96 7.91
N GLY A 393 37.35 -16.25 8.04
CA GLY A 393 36.89 -17.11 9.12
C GLY A 393 35.51 -17.76 8.90
N ARG A 394 35.09 -17.99 7.65
CA ARG A 394 33.80 -18.62 7.28
C ARG A 394 33.99 -20.03 6.71
N CYS A 395 33.08 -20.96 7.00
CA CYS A 395 33.07 -22.27 6.32
C CYS A 395 32.39 -22.15 4.96
N VAL A 396 33.14 -22.38 3.89
CA VAL A 396 32.70 -22.28 2.49
C VAL A 396 33.09 -23.54 1.73
N ASP A 397 32.33 -23.91 0.70
CA ASP A 397 32.74 -24.95 -0.25
C ASP A 397 34.16 -24.63 -0.76
N ALA A 398 35.06 -25.62 -0.74
CA ALA A 398 36.43 -25.48 -1.20
C ALA A 398 36.56 -24.95 -2.64
N ALA A 399 35.56 -25.19 -3.49
CA ALA A 399 35.50 -24.66 -4.85
C ALA A 399 35.01 -23.19 -4.92
N CYS A 400 34.43 -22.68 -3.83
CA CYS A 400 33.84 -21.34 -3.73
C CYS A 400 34.67 -20.37 -2.88
N GLU A 401 35.81 -20.80 -2.32
CA GLU A 401 36.67 -19.98 -1.46
C GLU A 401 37.07 -18.63 -2.08
N ASP A 402 37.31 -18.62 -3.40
CA ASP A 402 37.71 -17.43 -4.16
C ASP A 402 36.60 -16.90 -5.10
N VAL A 403 35.33 -17.23 -4.85
CA VAL A 403 34.20 -16.88 -5.72
C VAL A 403 33.25 -15.90 -5.05
N THR A 404 33.16 -14.69 -5.61
CA THR A 404 32.21 -13.64 -5.19
C THR A 404 31.01 -13.65 -6.13
N CYS A 405 29.80 -13.79 -5.57
CA CYS A 405 28.53 -13.76 -6.30
C CYS A 405 27.77 -12.46 -6.04
N GLY A 406 26.93 -12.04 -7.00
CA GLY A 406 26.13 -10.83 -6.87
C GLY A 406 24.97 -10.99 -5.88
N GLU A 407 24.22 -9.91 -5.66
CA GLU A 407 23.05 -9.91 -4.80
C GLU A 407 22.03 -10.97 -5.26
N GLY A 408 21.45 -11.70 -4.30
CA GLY A 408 20.49 -12.76 -4.60
C GLY A 408 21.10 -13.99 -5.28
N GLU A 409 22.42 -14.09 -5.39
CA GLU A 409 23.13 -15.26 -5.92
C GLU A 409 23.89 -16.03 -4.84
N ARG A 410 24.14 -17.32 -5.08
CA ARG A 410 24.95 -18.20 -4.24
C ARG A 410 25.97 -18.96 -5.09
N CYS A 411 27.14 -19.24 -4.52
CA CYS A 411 28.13 -20.09 -5.16
C CYS A 411 27.81 -21.58 -4.97
N VAL A 412 27.81 -22.35 -6.05
CA VAL A 412 27.70 -23.81 -6.05
C VAL A 412 28.78 -24.39 -6.95
N GLY A 413 29.71 -25.17 -6.40
CA GLY A 413 30.78 -25.80 -7.18
C GLY A 413 31.65 -24.81 -7.96
N GLY A 414 31.87 -23.61 -7.38
CA GLY A 414 32.68 -22.54 -7.98
C GLY A 414 31.98 -21.68 -9.03
N SER A 415 30.65 -21.75 -9.17
CA SER A 415 29.85 -20.91 -10.07
C SER A 415 28.72 -20.20 -9.33
N CYS A 416 28.45 -18.95 -9.67
CA CYS A 416 27.33 -18.18 -9.13
C CYS A 416 26.02 -18.54 -9.84
N VAL A 417 24.99 -18.82 -9.05
CA VAL A 417 23.63 -19.11 -9.50
C VAL A 417 22.65 -18.32 -8.64
N GLY A 418 21.45 -17.98 -9.13
CA GLY A 418 20.43 -17.36 -8.30
C GLY A 418 20.14 -18.20 -7.04
N ALA A 419 19.82 -17.55 -5.92
CA ALA A 419 19.64 -18.21 -4.63
C ALA A 419 18.58 -19.33 -4.72
N CYS A 420 17.53 -19.11 -5.52
CA CYS A 420 16.45 -20.05 -5.78
C CYS A 420 16.57 -20.81 -7.12
N ASP A 421 17.65 -20.62 -7.87
CA ASP A 421 17.84 -21.34 -9.13
C ASP A 421 18.00 -22.84 -8.88
N GLY A 422 17.12 -23.62 -9.52
CA GLY A 422 17.07 -25.07 -9.39
C GLY A 422 16.45 -25.58 -8.09
N VAL A 423 15.87 -24.69 -7.27
CA VAL A 423 15.13 -25.06 -6.05
C VAL A 423 13.65 -25.23 -6.42
N SER A 424 13.11 -26.42 -6.17
CA SER A 424 11.67 -26.70 -6.27
C SER A 424 11.19 -27.06 -4.89
N CYS A 425 10.48 -26.13 -4.24
CA CYS A 425 10.05 -26.36 -2.87
C CYS A 425 8.93 -27.40 -2.78
N PRO A 426 8.79 -28.08 -1.63
CA PRO A 426 7.65 -28.95 -1.36
C PRO A 426 6.32 -28.20 -1.54
N ARG A 427 5.24 -28.93 -1.80
CA ARG A 427 3.90 -28.34 -1.99
C ARG A 427 3.52 -27.45 -0.79
N GLY A 428 3.05 -26.23 -1.06
CA GLY A 428 2.67 -25.24 -0.04
C GLY A 428 3.81 -24.34 0.44
N GLN A 429 5.03 -24.49 -0.08
CA GLN A 429 6.18 -23.65 0.25
C GLN A 429 6.70 -22.90 -0.97
N GLU A 430 7.32 -21.75 -0.72
CA GLU A 430 7.98 -20.94 -1.75
C GLU A 430 9.47 -20.79 -1.44
N CYS A 431 10.30 -20.69 -2.49
CA CYS A 431 11.73 -20.42 -2.30
C CYS A 431 11.95 -18.92 -2.04
N GLN A 432 12.50 -18.60 -0.87
CA GLN A 432 12.95 -17.26 -0.51
C GLN A 432 14.41 -17.33 -0.03
N GLY A 433 15.31 -16.56 -0.67
CA GLY A 433 16.72 -16.50 -0.27
C GLY A 433 17.45 -17.84 -0.30
N GLY A 434 17.03 -18.77 -1.17
CA GLY A 434 17.59 -20.12 -1.26
C GLY A 434 17.13 -21.08 -0.16
N ARG A 435 15.97 -20.80 0.46
CA ARG A 435 15.29 -21.69 1.43
C ARG A 435 13.83 -21.87 1.07
N CYS A 436 13.31 -23.07 1.31
CA CYS A 436 11.88 -23.32 1.22
C CYS A 436 11.22 -22.90 2.52
N VAL A 437 10.26 -21.98 2.42
CA VAL A 437 9.53 -21.44 3.56
C VAL A 437 8.03 -21.57 3.33
N ASP A 438 7.30 -21.95 4.37
CA ASP A 438 5.86 -21.77 4.40
C ASP A 438 5.59 -20.25 4.57
N VAL A 439 5.04 -19.65 3.52
CA VAL A 439 4.68 -18.24 3.49
C VAL A 439 3.45 -17.98 4.36
N CYS A 440 2.53 -18.94 4.48
CA CYS A 440 1.33 -18.84 5.30
C CYS A 440 1.62 -18.85 6.80
N GLU A 441 2.67 -19.52 7.27
CA GLU A 441 3.11 -19.41 8.67
C GLU A 441 3.59 -18.01 9.06
N ARG A 442 3.95 -17.19 8.07
CA ARG A 442 4.47 -15.83 8.25
C ARG A 442 3.46 -14.76 7.87
N LEU A 443 2.34 -15.14 7.25
CA LEU A 443 1.32 -14.24 6.74
C LEU A 443 0.13 -14.16 7.70
N SER A 444 -0.19 -12.95 8.16
CA SER A 444 -1.38 -12.71 9.00
C SER A 444 -2.56 -12.27 8.13
N CYS A 445 -3.41 -13.22 7.75
CA CYS A 445 -4.68 -12.91 7.07
C CYS A 445 -5.78 -12.51 8.07
N ASP A 446 -6.74 -11.70 7.63
CA ASP A 446 -7.93 -11.39 8.43
C ASP A 446 -8.77 -12.66 8.64
N PRO A 447 -8.89 -13.21 9.85
CA PRO A 447 -9.53 -14.50 10.08
C PRO A 447 -11.04 -14.50 9.84
N GLU A 448 -11.69 -13.33 9.77
CA GLU A 448 -13.13 -13.24 9.46
C GLU A 448 -13.40 -13.16 7.95
N CYS A 449 -12.41 -12.71 7.17
CA CYS A 449 -12.60 -12.32 5.77
C CYS A 449 -11.73 -13.09 4.79
N GLN A 450 -10.58 -13.58 5.24
CA GLN A 450 -9.55 -14.20 4.43
C GLN A 450 -8.99 -15.46 5.08
N VAL A 451 -8.35 -16.28 4.25
CA VAL A 451 -7.59 -17.43 4.67
C VAL A 451 -6.30 -17.48 3.85
N CYS A 452 -5.19 -17.95 4.42
CA CYS A 452 -3.96 -18.07 3.65
C CYS A 452 -4.00 -19.35 2.83
N SER A 453 -3.96 -19.21 1.50
CA SER A 453 -3.88 -20.33 0.57
C SER A 453 -2.67 -20.13 -0.34
N GLU A 454 -1.79 -21.13 -0.39
CA GLU A 454 -0.58 -21.13 -1.24
C GLU A 454 0.30 -19.86 -1.10
N GLY A 455 0.41 -19.34 0.13
CA GLY A 455 1.22 -18.15 0.42
C GLY A 455 0.53 -16.80 0.16
N ALA A 456 -0.77 -16.79 -0.15
CA ALA A 456 -1.54 -15.57 -0.36
C ALA A 456 -2.81 -15.51 0.51
N CYS A 457 -3.18 -14.33 1.01
CA CYS A 457 -4.47 -14.12 1.67
C CYS A 457 -5.59 -14.04 0.63
N VAL A 458 -6.35 -15.11 0.50
CA VAL A 458 -7.53 -15.20 -0.37
C VAL A 458 -8.80 -15.01 0.45
N GLY A 459 -9.89 -14.52 -0.16
CA GLY A 459 -11.16 -14.36 0.55
C GLY A 459 -11.72 -15.70 1.04
N ARG A 460 -12.32 -15.74 2.23
CA ARG A 460 -12.98 -16.95 2.71
C ARG A 460 -14.09 -17.34 1.75
N CYS A 461 -14.13 -18.61 1.38
CA CYS A 461 -15.05 -19.14 0.40
C CYS A 461 -16.53 -19.01 0.77
N GLU A 462 -16.86 -18.80 2.05
CA GLU A 462 -18.23 -18.53 2.51
C GLU A 462 -18.75 -17.18 1.98
N LEU A 463 -17.83 -16.28 1.64
CA LEU A 463 -18.09 -14.90 1.21
C LEU A 463 -17.99 -14.77 -0.31
N THR A 464 -16.96 -15.38 -0.91
CA THR A 464 -16.66 -15.24 -2.34
C THR A 464 -17.20 -16.39 -3.20
N GLY A 465 -17.49 -17.55 -2.61
CA GLY A 465 -17.73 -18.80 -3.33
C GLY A 465 -16.43 -19.44 -3.86
N CYS A 466 -16.54 -20.69 -4.32
CA CYS A 466 -15.43 -21.44 -4.93
C CYS A 466 -15.62 -21.65 -6.43
N GLU A 467 -14.55 -22.03 -7.12
CA GLU A 467 -14.58 -22.32 -8.55
C GLU A 467 -15.32 -23.63 -8.87
N GLU A 468 -15.61 -23.86 -10.15
CA GLU A 468 -16.35 -25.05 -10.59
C GLU A 468 -15.53 -26.33 -10.32
N GLY A 469 -16.05 -27.20 -9.45
CA GLY A 469 -15.38 -28.46 -9.05
C GLY A 469 -14.83 -28.44 -7.62
N GLU A 470 -14.91 -27.30 -6.94
CA GLU A 470 -14.45 -27.13 -5.56
C GLU A 470 -15.60 -27.01 -4.56
N VAL A 471 -15.29 -27.25 -3.29
CA VAL A 471 -16.22 -27.13 -2.17
C VAL A 471 -15.57 -26.30 -1.08
N CYS A 472 -16.33 -25.34 -0.56
CA CYS A 472 -15.93 -24.51 0.55
C CYS A 472 -15.85 -25.33 1.84
N GLN A 473 -14.69 -25.32 2.50
CA GLN A 473 -14.45 -25.92 3.80
C GLN A 473 -14.77 -24.94 4.94
N ASP A 474 -15.01 -25.48 6.14
CA ASP A 474 -15.35 -24.69 7.33
C ASP A 474 -14.22 -23.74 7.79
N ASP A 475 -12.98 -24.01 7.38
CA ASP A 475 -11.82 -23.16 7.63
C ASP A 475 -11.71 -21.98 6.65
N GLY A 476 -12.56 -21.92 5.62
CA GLY A 476 -12.64 -20.84 4.64
C GLY A 476 -11.88 -21.12 3.34
N HIS A 477 -11.24 -22.29 3.20
CA HIS A 477 -10.55 -22.66 1.95
C HIS A 477 -11.49 -23.27 0.92
N CYS A 478 -11.23 -22.98 -0.35
CA CYS A 478 -11.74 -23.80 -1.44
C CYS A 478 -10.84 -25.01 -1.62
N VAL A 479 -11.43 -26.21 -1.62
CA VAL A 479 -10.70 -27.46 -1.90
C VAL A 479 -11.45 -28.24 -2.97
N ASP A 480 -10.73 -29.05 -3.74
CA ASP A 480 -11.32 -29.98 -4.71
C ASP A 480 -12.42 -30.83 -4.06
N ALA A 481 -13.56 -31.00 -4.75
CA ALA A 481 -14.70 -31.73 -4.20
C ALA A 481 -14.37 -33.19 -3.83
N GLY A 482 -13.41 -33.81 -4.53
CA GLY A 482 -12.88 -35.14 -4.20
C GLY A 482 -12.01 -35.15 -2.94
N CYS A 483 -11.48 -33.99 -2.52
CA CYS A 483 -10.65 -33.82 -1.33
C CYS A 483 -11.41 -33.34 -0.10
N ALA A 484 -12.61 -32.77 -0.26
CA ALA A 484 -13.43 -32.19 0.81
C ALA A 484 -13.75 -33.10 2.02
N SER A 485 -13.56 -34.43 1.90
CA SER A 485 -13.81 -35.38 2.99
C SER A 485 -12.65 -36.36 3.20
N MET A 486 -11.48 -36.07 2.64
CA MET A 486 -10.31 -36.93 2.72
C MET A 486 -9.32 -36.42 3.76
N THR A 487 -8.62 -37.36 4.40
CA THR A 487 -7.51 -37.08 5.31
C THR A 487 -6.30 -37.84 4.81
N CYS A 488 -5.23 -37.12 4.49
CA CYS A 488 -4.00 -37.70 3.98
C CYS A 488 -3.00 -37.99 5.12
N PRO A 489 -2.14 -39.01 4.99
CA PRO A 489 -1.06 -39.28 5.94
C PRO A 489 -0.07 -38.11 6.09
N ASP A 490 0.66 -38.08 7.20
CA ASP A 490 1.71 -37.08 7.44
C ASP A 490 2.69 -37.00 6.24
N GLY A 491 2.96 -35.78 5.78
CA GLY A 491 3.81 -35.52 4.62
C GLY A 491 3.13 -35.70 3.25
N SER A 492 1.79 -35.77 3.18
CA SER A 492 1.04 -35.84 1.91
C SER A 492 -0.12 -34.83 1.85
N VAL A 493 -0.42 -34.36 0.63
CA VAL A 493 -1.48 -33.38 0.33
C VAL A 493 -2.54 -34.02 -0.58
N CYS A 494 -3.81 -33.65 -0.41
CA CYS A 494 -4.86 -34.12 -1.30
C CYS A 494 -4.94 -33.27 -2.56
N GLU A 495 -4.91 -33.90 -3.73
CA GLU A 495 -5.12 -33.26 -5.03
C GLU A 495 -6.01 -34.17 -5.90
N ALA A 496 -7.08 -33.61 -6.49
CA ALA A 496 -8.05 -34.32 -7.34
C ALA A 496 -8.60 -35.64 -6.73
N GLY A 497 -8.84 -35.65 -5.41
CA GLY A 497 -9.35 -36.83 -4.71
C GLY A 497 -8.32 -37.95 -4.51
N SER A 498 -7.02 -37.66 -4.52
CA SER A 498 -5.94 -38.60 -4.18
C SER A 498 -4.90 -37.96 -3.26
N CYS A 499 -4.33 -38.72 -2.32
CA CYS A 499 -3.22 -38.25 -1.48
C CYS A 499 -1.89 -38.41 -2.23
N ILE A 500 -1.18 -37.31 -2.38
CA ILE A 500 0.10 -37.21 -3.10
C ILE A 500 1.18 -36.80 -2.11
N ASP A 501 2.37 -37.38 -2.23
CA ASP A 501 3.51 -37.03 -1.37
C ASP A 501 3.88 -35.55 -1.56
N ALA A 502 3.96 -34.78 -0.46
CA ALA A 502 4.30 -33.36 -0.51
C ALA A 502 5.73 -33.10 -1.01
N CYS A 503 6.61 -34.12 -0.92
CA CYS A 503 7.96 -34.12 -1.47
C CYS A 503 8.03 -34.53 -2.95
N GLU A 504 6.91 -34.89 -3.59
CA GLU A 504 6.92 -35.30 -5.00
C GLU A 504 7.39 -34.14 -5.89
N GLY A 505 8.56 -34.31 -6.53
CA GLY A 505 9.17 -33.30 -7.39
C GLY A 505 9.97 -32.21 -6.68
N ALA A 506 10.12 -32.30 -5.35
CA ALA A 506 10.89 -31.33 -4.57
C ALA A 506 12.41 -31.47 -4.81
N VAL A 507 13.09 -30.34 -4.98
CA VAL A 507 14.54 -30.21 -5.05
C VAL A 507 14.97 -29.20 -4.00
N CYS A 508 15.41 -29.72 -2.85
CA CYS A 508 15.76 -28.91 -1.69
C CYS A 508 17.12 -28.21 -1.86
N PRO A 509 17.30 -27.02 -1.26
CA PRO A 509 18.52 -26.25 -1.37
C PRO A 509 19.69 -26.90 -0.62
N MET A 510 20.92 -26.51 -0.96
CA MET A 510 22.14 -26.85 -0.20
C MET A 510 22.37 -28.34 0.10
N GLY A 511 21.87 -29.25 -0.75
CA GLY A 511 22.02 -30.70 -0.57
C GLY A 511 21.13 -31.29 0.53
N GLU A 512 20.16 -30.52 1.01
CA GLU A 512 19.11 -30.98 1.92
C GLU A 512 18.24 -32.05 1.24
N SER A 513 17.58 -32.88 2.05
CA SER A 513 16.63 -33.88 1.56
C SER A 513 15.22 -33.50 2.01
N CYS A 514 14.24 -33.69 1.13
CA CYS A 514 12.84 -33.51 1.49
C CYS A 514 12.40 -34.69 2.36
N VAL A 515 11.91 -34.39 3.56
CA VAL A 515 11.36 -35.37 4.50
C VAL A 515 10.05 -34.82 5.03
N ALA A 516 8.96 -35.57 4.84
CA ALA A 516 7.63 -35.22 5.33
C ALA A 516 7.12 -33.82 4.91
N GLY A 517 7.49 -33.35 3.70
CA GLY A 517 7.11 -32.04 3.17
C GLY A 517 8.04 -30.89 3.57
N GLU A 518 9.15 -31.16 4.25
CA GLU A 518 10.13 -30.13 4.65
C GLU A 518 11.53 -30.44 4.12
N CYS A 519 12.26 -29.39 3.73
CA CYS A 519 13.68 -29.49 3.41
C CYS A 519 14.52 -29.46 4.69
N VAL A 520 15.24 -30.55 4.96
CA VAL A 520 16.06 -30.69 6.17
C VAL A 520 17.50 -31.06 5.83
N ARG A 521 18.46 -30.48 6.57
CA ARG A 521 19.84 -30.98 6.58
C ARG A 521 19.85 -32.33 7.27
N MET A 522 20.15 -33.39 6.52
CA MET A 522 20.42 -34.69 7.13
C MET A 522 21.68 -34.57 7.97
N ALA A 523 21.52 -34.49 9.28
CA ALA A 523 22.65 -34.66 10.19
C ALA A 523 23.30 -36.02 9.88
N GLU A 524 24.62 -36.04 9.70
CA GLU A 524 25.37 -37.29 9.60
C GLU A 524 24.93 -38.22 10.75
N PRO A 525 24.67 -39.51 10.48
CA PRO A 525 24.39 -40.43 11.57
C PRO A 525 25.59 -40.39 12.53
N PRO A 526 25.36 -40.39 13.85
CA PRO A 526 26.46 -40.38 14.81
C PRO A 526 27.44 -41.51 14.46
N PRO A 527 28.77 -41.27 14.49
CA PRO A 527 29.72 -42.29 14.11
C PRO A 527 29.67 -43.42 15.14
N GLY A 528 28.99 -44.51 14.80
CA GLY A 528 29.00 -45.71 15.61
C GLY A 528 27.77 -46.58 15.57
N GLU A 529 27.40 -47.11 14.40
CA GLU A 529 26.97 -48.51 14.33
C GLU A 529 27.66 -49.17 13.13
N THR A 530 28.77 -49.85 13.42
CA THR A 530 29.44 -50.74 12.46
C THR A 530 28.50 -51.88 12.09
N ASP A 531 28.10 -51.95 10.83
CA ASP A 531 27.48 -53.13 10.22
C ASP A 531 28.48 -54.30 10.27
N ALA A 532 28.27 -55.19 11.25
CA ALA A 532 29.02 -56.43 11.36
C ALA A 532 28.48 -57.42 10.32
N GLY A 533 28.99 -57.30 9.08
CA GLY A 533 28.79 -58.33 8.06
C GLY A 533 29.24 -59.71 8.59
N PRO A 534 28.48 -60.79 8.35
CA PRO A 534 28.87 -62.10 8.84
C PRO A 534 29.92 -62.70 7.91
N SER A 535 31.09 -62.99 8.48
CA SER A 535 32.10 -63.84 7.84
C SER A 535 32.54 -64.92 8.82
N MET A 536 32.21 -66.18 8.49
CA MET A 536 33.15 -67.30 8.32
C MET A 536 32.50 -68.65 8.68
N GLY A 537 32.79 -69.67 7.86
CA GLY A 537 33.08 -71.01 8.37
C GLY A 537 32.21 -72.16 7.86
N THR A 538 32.60 -72.75 6.74
CA THR A 538 32.29 -74.14 6.37
C THR A 538 32.96 -75.14 7.32
N ASP A 539 32.23 -76.12 7.87
CA ASP A 539 32.67 -77.54 7.89
C ASP A 539 31.49 -78.50 8.18
N ALA A 540 31.62 -79.71 7.64
CA ALA A 540 30.62 -80.76 7.48
C ALA A 540 30.43 -81.67 8.71
N GLY A 541 29.27 -82.36 8.80
CA GLY A 541 29.12 -83.51 9.70
C GLY A 541 27.70 -84.02 9.97
N MET A 542 27.20 -84.87 9.07
CA MET A 542 26.26 -86.02 9.20
C MET A 542 25.08 -86.05 10.21
N PRO A 543 23.92 -86.62 9.82
CA PRO A 543 22.73 -86.80 10.65
C PRO A 543 22.75 -88.13 11.41
N THR A 544 22.02 -88.19 12.53
CA THR A 544 21.51 -89.46 13.06
C THR A 544 20.06 -89.28 13.49
N GLU A 545 19.22 -90.14 12.91
CA GLU A 545 17.85 -90.45 13.30
C GLU A 545 17.84 -91.06 14.72
N THR A 546 16.70 -91.02 15.44
CA THR A 546 15.86 -92.18 15.76
C THR A 546 14.73 -91.78 16.75
N ASP A 547 13.49 -92.05 16.33
CA ASP A 547 12.27 -92.49 17.03
C ASP A 547 11.82 -91.95 18.40
N GLY A 548 10.58 -91.45 18.41
CA GLY A 548 9.44 -92.30 18.75
C GLY A 548 8.72 -92.05 20.08
N GLY A 549 7.41 -91.75 20.01
CA GLY A 549 6.48 -92.03 21.12
C GLY A 549 5.35 -91.03 21.35
N SER A 550 4.25 -91.19 20.62
CA SER A 550 2.87 -90.88 21.09
C SER A 550 2.40 -92.03 22.03
N PRO A 551 1.24 -92.03 22.74
CA PRO A 551 0.14 -91.04 22.84
C PRO A 551 -0.36 -90.78 24.28
N THR A 552 -1.30 -89.85 24.47
CA THR A 552 -2.66 -90.12 25.03
C THR A 552 -3.45 -88.83 25.27
N GLU A 553 -4.74 -88.94 24.94
CA GLU A 553 -5.81 -87.94 25.01
C GLU A 553 -6.19 -87.59 26.45
N THR A 554 -6.63 -86.36 26.76
CA THR A 554 -8.05 -85.94 26.81
C THR A 554 -8.20 -84.58 27.53
N ASP A 555 -9.04 -83.73 26.93
CA ASP A 555 -9.95 -82.72 27.49
C ASP A 555 -9.51 -81.59 28.45
N ALA A 556 -9.73 -80.38 27.93
CA ALA A 556 -10.56 -79.30 28.47
C ALA A 556 -10.19 -78.63 29.81
N GLY A 557 -9.87 -77.33 29.70
CA GLY A 557 -10.53 -76.32 30.52
C GLY A 557 -9.67 -75.58 31.55
N SER A 558 -9.81 -74.25 31.49
CA SER A 558 -9.67 -73.29 32.59
C SER A 558 -8.27 -72.80 32.98
N THR A 559 -7.99 -71.57 32.53
CA THR A 559 -7.54 -70.39 33.31
C THR A 559 -6.55 -70.60 34.46
N THR A 560 -5.40 -69.93 34.28
CA THR A 560 -4.27 -69.68 35.18
C THR A 560 -4.65 -69.17 36.59
N GLY A 561 -4.09 -69.81 37.62
CA GLY A 561 -3.74 -69.21 38.94
C GLY A 561 -2.22 -69.01 39.02
N GLU A 562 -1.75 -67.88 39.60
CA GLU A 562 -1.12 -67.82 40.95
C GLU A 562 0.40 -68.21 40.86
N GLU A 563 1.43 -67.59 41.45
CA GLU A 563 1.70 -66.72 42.62
C GLU A 563 3.03 -65.95 42.33
N ASP A 564 3.25 -64.67 42.63
CA ASP A 564 3.36 -63.93 43.91
C ASP A 564 4.78 -63.94 44.54
N ALA A 565 5.42 -62.75 44.65
CA ALA A 565 5.77 -62.10 45.93
C ALA A 565 6.79 -60.94 45.84
N GLY A 566 6.34 -59.75 46.30
CA GLY A 566 7.10 -58.74 47.07
C GLY A 566 7.70 -57.54 46.30
N ARG A 567 7.74 -56.27 46.78
CA ARG A 567 7.34 -55.64 48.06
C ARG A 567 7.56 -54.09 47.97
N THR A 568 6.55 -53.29 48.33
CA THR A 568 6.52 -51.87 48.87
C THR A 568 7.21 -50.72 48.09
N VAL A 569 6.67 -49.50 47.90
CA VAL A 569 6.04 -48.49 48.81
C VAL A 569 5.15 -47.52 47.98
N PRO A 570 4.06 -46.91 48.50
CA PRO A 570 3.13 -46.08 47.72
C PRO A 570 3.24 -44.55 47.92
N GLY A 571 2.99 -43.82 46.82
CA GLY A 571 2.02 -42.72 46.64
C GLY A 571 2.04 -41.48 47.54
N SER A 572 2.10 -40.29 46.92
CA SER A 572 0.90 -39.48 46.59
C SER A 572 1.25 -37.99 46.38
N GLY A 573 0.64 -37.37 45.38
CA GLY A 573 0.62 -35.91 45.22
C GLY A 573 -0.45 -35.24 46.06
N ASP A 574 -0.25 -33.95 46.35
CA ASP A 574 -1.20 -32.84 46.18
C ASP A 574 -0.62 -31.57 46.83
N GLY A 575 -1.04 -30.41 46.31
CA GLY A 575 -0.39 -29.12 46.51
C GLY A 575 -0.76 -28.31 47.76
N ALA A 576 -0.50 -27.00 47.61
CA ALA A 576 -0.82 -25.84 48.43
C ALA A 576 0.23 -25.33 49.46
N GLY A 577 0.56 -24.04 49.34
CA GLY A 577 0.59 -23.14 50.50
C GLY A 577 1.86 -22.31 50.78
N CYS A 578 1.87 -21.05 50.31
CA CYS A 578 2.34 -19.79 50.92
C CYS A 578 3.64 -19.72 51.78
N ALA A 579 4.54 -18.76 51.46
CA ALA A 579 4.71 -17.48 52.19
C ALA A 579 6.12 -16.82 52.12
N CYS A 580 6.12 -15.51 51.81
CA CYS A 580 6.97 -14.38 52.27
C CYS A 580 8.50 -14.36 52.06
N ARG A 581 9.00 -13.30 51.36
CA ARG A 581 9.58 -12.06 51.95
C ARG A 581 10.31 -11.20 50.89
N THR A 582 9.96 -9.92 50.83
CA THR A 582 10.76 -8.84 50.21
C THR A 582 11.77 -8.29 51.22
N PRO A 583 12.89 -7.69 50.77
CA PRO A 583 13.62 -6.71 51.55
C PRO A 583 13.43 -5.30 50.98
N THR A 584 13.01 -4.41 51.87
CA THR A 584 13.02 -2.96 51.77
C THR A 584 14.44 -2.38 51.89
N GLY A 585 14.69 -1.24 51.24
CA GLY A 585 15.81 -0.35 51.53
C GLY A 585 15.53 1.08 51.04
N GLU A 586 15.00 1.93 51.92
CA GLU A 586 14.81 3.38 51.74
C GLU A 586 16.09 4.18 52.08
N GLY A 587 16.24 5.41 51.53
CA GLY A 587 17.24 6.34 52.07
C GLY A 587 17.54 7.69 51.37
N GLY A 588 16.54 8.50 50.98
CA GLY A 588 16.53 9.99 51.01
C GLY A 588 17.59 10.87 50.28
N PRO A 589 17.61 12.21 50.50
CA PRO A 589 16.75 13.20 49.82
C PRO A 589 17.49 14.47 49.27
N MET A 590 16.73 15.46 48.77
CA MET A 590 17.06 16.86 48.35
C MET A 590 17.05 17.08 46.81
N SER A 591 16.49 18.14 46.24
CA SER A 591 16.32 19.53 46.73
C SER A 591 15.19 20.29 46.00
N ALA A 592 14.62 21.24 46.74
CA ALA A 592 13.67 22.24 46.31
C ALA A 592 14.28 23.30 45.39
N GLY A 593 13.48 23.82 44.45
CA GLY A 593 13.72 25.05 43.70
C GLY A 593 12.41 25.83 43.59
N LEU A 594 12.32 26.93 44.33
CA LEU A 594 11.15 27.76 44.56
C LEU A 594 11.20 29.01 43.65
N LEU A 595 10.04 29.41 43.13
CA LEU A 595 9.59 30.81 42.88
C LEU A 595 10.33 31.69 41.84
N LEU A 596 9.57 32.18 40.86
CA LEU A 596 9.25 33.62 40.76
C LEU A 596 8.06 33.89 39.82
N VAL A 597 6.96 34.33 40.44
CA VAL A 597 5.83 35.02 39.83
C VAL A 597 6.21 36.48 39.62
N THR A 598 5.95 37.05 38.44
CA THR A 598 5.79 38.50 38.29
C THR A 598 4.49 38.81 37.56
N LEU A 599 3.48 39.19 38.36
CA LEU A 599 2.34 40.00 37.92
C LEU A 599 2.85 41.43 37.64
N GLY A 600 2.58 41.94 36.45
CA GLY A 600 2.77 43.34 36.08
C GLY A 600 1.51 43.91 35.46
N ALA A 601 0.50 44.19 36.28
CA ALA A 601 -0.65 44.99 35.87
C ALA A 601 -0.28 46.49 35.93
N LEU A 602 -0.32 47.19 34.80
CA LEU A 602 -0.52 48.63 34.78
C LEU A 602 -1.58 49.01 33.74
N LEU A 603 -2.73 49.39 34.28
CA LEU A 603 -3.81 50.10 33.63
C LEU A 603 -3.31 51.41 32.98
N ARG A 604 -3.68 51.66 31.72
CA ARG A 604 -4.08 53.01 31.31
C ARG A 604 -5.13 53.00 30.20
N ARG A 605 -6.38 53.19 30.62
CA ARG A 605 -7.48 53.77 29.82
C ARG A 605 -7.02 55.02 29.06
N ARG A 606 -7.43 55.17 27.81
CA ARG A 606 -8.29 56.30 27.38
C ARG A 606 -8.92 56.08 26.00
N ARG A 607 -10.21 56.40 25.96
CA ARG A 607 -11.04 56.64 24.78
C ARG A 607 -10.45 57.76 23.92
N GLY A 608 -10.59 57.60 22.61
CA GLY A 608 -10.36 58.58 21.54
C GLY A 608 -10.77 57.92 20.25
#